data_AF-A0A117MET1-F1
#
_entry.id   AF-A0A117MET1-F1
#
_cell.length_a   1.000
_cell.length_b   1.000
_cell.length_c   1.000
_cell.angle_alpha   90.00
_cell.angle_beta   90.00
_cell.angle_gamma   90.00
#
_symmetry.space_group_name_H-M   'P 1'
#
loop_
_entity.id
_entity.type
_entity.pdbx_description
1 polymer ?
#
loop_
_entity_poly.entity_id
_entity_poly.type
_entity_poly.pdbx_seq_one_letter_code
_entity_poly.pdbx_strand_id
1 'polypeptide(L)'
;LFAALAVMVYLTCRTIFEDTWFSLFGTIACISCSSYIFWAANAKDHMLLVAMMAAVILFLVRYIRYGGLRDAALGFAFIGLLAWARPEVGFTVFVFAALYYVGLQVSRGLLQMPPVEAVRALCAPLATLAGAVPLLVNNALVTGNPLVPAFYVYEKKLLAGTSGEEIIGAAEAVNGVVQSVPAPSGGVAGFLSVLANHFAPSWSTLPGDIFGILFAPASGNMSLVAVSPLIIIALVVLPILLWRRPGRFTTADRQIILFLVVVGIAVWVAYLRSMHGLNTSNGIVPDIRYLTPFYLPAGILAILAIHKLAGDISAKTIAMYGMLSVLLTTPLLILFIMIFQPYGGAYLGYTIFFSRLTYIILGAVLVTLILQALGIVKIKWTFVTIAVLVTIPLGWQIMMLFLYSIAKFNGYELWIPLVETFYANVIGISYLS
;
A
#
# COMPACT_ATOMS: atom_id res chain seq x y z
N LEU A 1 5.80 0.12 14.84
CA LEU A 1 4.98 -0.25 13.65
C LEU A 1 5.85 -0.64 12.46
N PHE A 2 6.73 0.23 11.96
CA PHE A 2 7.56 -0.08 10.77
C PHE A 2 8.41 -1.37 10.90
N ALA A 3 9.07 -1.60 12.03
CA ALA A 3 9.82 -2.84 12.24
C ALA A 3 8.93 -4.10 12.15
N ALA A 4 7.73 -4.04 12.73
CA ALA A 4 6.76 -5.14 12.62
C ALA A 4 6.28 -5.33 11.17
N LEU A 5 6.04 -4.23 10.43
CA LEU A 5 5.75 -4.28 9.00
C LEU A 5 6.86 -5.03 8.24
N ALA A 6 8.12 -4.66 8.44
CA ALA A 6 9.24 -5.32 7.77
C ALA A 6 9.30 -6.83 8.08
N VAL A 7 9.06 -7.22 9.34
CA VAL A 7 8.96 -8.64 9.74
C VAL A 7 7.79 -9.33 9.05
N MET A 8 6.62 -8.69 8.95
CA MET A 8 5.45 -9.27 8.27
C MET A 8 5.69 -9.45 6.76
N VAL A 9 6.33 -8.49 6.11
CA VAL A 9 6.76 -8.62 4.69
C VAL A 9 7.74 -9.78 4.54
N TYR A 10 8.75 -9.87 5.41
CA TYR A 10 9.70 -10.98 5.41
C TYR A 10 9.02 -12.33 5.61
N LEU A 11 8.13 -12.47 6.59
CA LEU A 11 7.40 -13.70 6.83
C LEU A 11 6.47 -14.06 5.66
N THR A 12 5.89 -13.06 4.99
CA THR A 12 5.11 -13.28 3.77
C THR A 12 6.01 -13.85 2.68
N CYS A 13 7.16 -13.23 2.42
CA CYS A 13 8.13 -13.75 1.46
C CYS A 13 8.62 -15.16 1.84
N ARG A 14 8.92 -15.43 3.13
CA ARG A 14 9.32 -16.78 3.59
C ARG A 14 8.25 -17.82 3.35
N THR A 15 6.99 -17.45 3.53
CA THR A 15 5.83 -18.32 3.29
C THR A 15 5.64 -18.64 1.81
N ILE A 16 5.96 -17.68 0.93
CA ILE A 16 5.80 -17.85 -0.53
C ILE A 16 6.98 -18.62 -1.14
N PHE A 17 8.21 -18.23 -0.79
CA PHE A 17 9.41 -18.69 -1.49
C PHE A 17 10.16 -19.82 -0.79
N GLU A 18 9.93 -20.03 0.51
CA GLU A 18 10.59 -21.03 1.34
C GLU A 18 12.13 -20.94 1.41
N ASP A 19 12.74 -19.96 0.73
CA ASP A 19 14.16 -19.62 0.76
C ASP A 19 14.43 -18.37 1.60
N THR A 20 15.40 -18.45 2.52
CA THR A 20 15.77 -17.35 3.42
C THR A 20 16.35 -16.15 2.67
N TRP A 21 17.31 -16.38 1.78
CA TRP A 21 18.03 -15.30 1.09
C TRP A 21 17.11 -14.57 0.11
N PHE A 22 16.30 -15.32 -0.63
CA PHE A 22 15.35 -14.74 -1.55
C PHE A 22 14.27 -13.93 -0.81
N SER A 23 13.89 -14.37 0.39
CA SER A 23 12.96 -13.62 1.23
C SER A 23 13.55 -12.33 1.78
N LEU A 24 14.85 -12.33 2.12
CA LEU A 24 15.56 -11.10 2.46
C LEU A 24 15.59 -10.12 1.29
N PHE A 25 15.93 -10.61 0.08
CA PHE A 25 15.86 -9.81 -1.14
C PHE A 25 14.46 -9.22 -1.37
N GLY A 26 13.42 -10.07 -1.31
CA GLY A 26 12.04 -9.65 -1.50
C GLY A 26 11.59 -8.60 -0.48
N THR A 27 12.01 -8.74 0.77
CA THR A 27 11.73 -7.77 1.84
C THR A 27 12.39 -6.43 1.58
N ILE A 28 13.70 -6.44 1.28
CA ILE A 28 14.44 -5.24 0.92
C ILE A 28 13.78 -4.56 -0.27
N ALA A 29 13.44 -5.33 -1.31
CA ALA A 29 12.85 -4.78 -2.51
C ALA A 29 11.46 -4.16 -2.29
N CYS A 30 10.58 -4.82 -1.54
CA CYS A 30 9.26 -4.26 -1.23
C CYS A 30 9.34 -2.99 -0.36
N ILE A 31 10.28 -2.93 0.59
CA ILE A 31 10.46 -1.75 1.44
C ILE A 31 11.11 -0.60 0.64
N SER A 32 12.15 -0.90 -0.13
CA SER A 32 12.88 0.08 -0.94
C SER A 32 12.00 0.68 -2.04
N CYS A 33 11.20 -0.14 -2.73
CA CYS A 33 10.23 0.29 -3.74
C CYS A 33 8.87 0.60 -3.12
N SER A 34 8.86 1.49 -2.13
CA SER A 34 7.64 1.99 -1.51
C SER A 34 7.89 3.42 -0.98
N SER A 35 6.97 3.92 -0.17
CA SER A 35 7.15 5.15 0.61
C SER A 35 7.20 4.88 2.12
N TYR A 36 7.40 3.62 2.53
CA TYR A 36 7.23 3.20 3.93
C TYR A 36 8.26 3.82 4.89
N ILE A 37 9.53 3.93 4.49
CA ILE A 37 10.55 4.55 5.34
C ILE A 37 10.24 6.04 5.52
N PHE A 38 9.81 6.70 4.45
CA PHE A 38 9.39 8.11 4.49
C PHE A 38 8.23 8.31 5.48
N TRP A 39 7.21 7.45 5.45
CA TRP A 39 6.08 7.57 6.39
C TRP A 39 6.41 7.19 7.82
N ALA A 40 7.27 6.19 8.01
CA ALA A 40 7.72 5.77 9.33
C ALA A 40 8.46 6.91 10.04
N ALA A 41 9.30 7.65 9.30
CA ALA A 41 10.03 8.78 9.82
C ALA A 41 9.17 10.05 10.02
N ASN A 42 7.97 10.10 9.44
CA ASN A 42 7.01 11.22 9.55
C ASN A 42 5.83 10.93 10.51
N ALA A 43 5.82 9.76 11.15
CA ALA A 43 4.75 9.23 12.00
C ALA A 43 3.31 9.43 11.48
N LYS A 44 3.13 9.37 10.15
CA LYS A 44 1.79 9.49 9.53
C LYS A 44 1.02 8.18 9.64
N ASP A 45 -0.30 8.31 9.67
CA ASP A 45 -1.28 7.22 9.76
C ASP A 45 -1.16 6.21 8.59
N HIS A 46 -0.58 6.61 7.46
CA HIS A 46 -0.23 5.70 6.36
C HIS A 46 0.58 4.48 6.84
N MET A 47 1.43 4.63 7.85
CA MET A 47 2.21 3.52 8.39
C MET A 47 1.35 2.50 9.15
N LEU A 48 0.34 2.97 9.88
CA LEU A 48 -0.63 2.08 10.53
C LEU A 48 -1.43 1.30 9.47
N LEU A 49 -1.93 2.00 8.46
CA LEU A 49 -2.70 1.42 7.37
C LEU A 49 -1.93 0.30 6.64
N VAL A 50 -0.67 0.56 6.29
CA VAL A 50 0.18 -0.42 5.60
C VAL A 50 0.53 -1.59 6.52
N ALA A 51 0.78 -1.36 7.80
CA ALA A 51 1.03 -2.45 8.76
C ALA A 51 -0.18 -3.39 8.88
N MET A 52 -1.40 -2.84 8.94
CA MET A 52 -2.62 -3.66 8.93
C MET A 52 -2.78 -4.41 7.61
N MET A 53 -2.57 -3.75 6.47
CA MET A 53 -2.59 -4.41 5.15
C MET A 53 -1.57 -5.55 5.06
N ALA A 54 -0.36 -5.36 5.58
CA ALA A 54 0.67 -6.39 5.60
C ALA A 54 0.29 -7.59 6.48
N ALA A 55 -0.39 -7.35 7.61
CA ALA A 55 -0.92 -8.43 8.44
C ALA A 55 -2.03 -9.21 7.70
N VAL A 56 -2.96 -8.51 7.04
CA VAL A 56 -4.00 -9.13 6.19
C VAL A 56 -3.35 -10.04 5.13
N ILE A 57 -2.37 -9.50 4.39
CA ILE A 57 -1.67 -10.24 3.35
C ILE A 57 -0.93 -11.44 3.95
N LEU A 58 -0.17 -11.26 5.02
CA LEU A 58 0.58 -12.34 5.67
C LEU A 58 -0.32 -13.51 6.06
N PHE A 59 -1.39 -13.23 6.80
CA PHE A 59 -2.26 -14.29 7.32
C PHE A 59 -3.08 -14.96 6.22
N LEU A 60 -3.59 -14.21 5.24
CA LEU A 60 -4.32 -14.82 4.12
C LEU A 60 -3.39 -15.60 3.17
N VAL A 61 -2.15 -15.16 2.96
CA VAL A 61 -1.14 -15.96 2.23
C VAL A 61 -0.79 -17.23 2.98
N ARG A 62 -0.60 -17.17 4.31
CA ARG A 62 -0.42 -18.37 5.15
C ARG A 62 -1.61 -19.30 5.06
N TYR A 63 -2.83 -18.77 5.08
CA TYR A 63 -4.04 -19.57 4.89
C TYR A 63 -4.07 -20.27 3.52
N ILE A 64 -3.71 -19.56 2.45
CA ILE A 64 -3.63 -20.15 1.11
C ILE A 64 -2.61 -21.29 1.08
N ARG A 65 -1.44 -21.13 1.73
CA ARG A 65 -0.37 -22.16 1.73
C ARG A 65 -0.66 -23.34 2.65
N TYR A 66 -1.10 -23.09 3.87
CA TYR A 66 -1.16 -24.10 4.93
C TYR A 66 -2.58 -24.54 5.29
N GLY A 67 -3.62 -23.83 4.83
CA GLY A 67 -5.02 -24.20 5.03
C GLY A 67 -5.58 -23.99 6.44
N GLY A 68 -4.79 -23.45 7.38
CA GLY A 68 -5.22 -23.26 8.77
C GLY A 68 -6.28 -22.18 8.93
N LEU A 69 -7.51 -22.55 9.33
CA LEU A 69 -8.62 -21.59 9.53
C LEU A 69 -8.30 -20.46 10.53
N ARG A 70 -7.36 -20.69 11.46
CA ARG A 70 -6.85 -19.65 12.34
C ARG A 70 -6.20 -18.51 11.55
N ASP A 71 -5.39 -18.81 10.54
CA ASP A 71 -4.77 -17.80 9.70
C ASP A 71 -5.84 -17.04 8.91
N ALA A 72 -6.90 -17.70 8.41
CA ALA A 72 -8.02 -17.01 7.78
C ALA A 72 -8.72 -16.04 8.74
N ALA A 73 -9.09 -16.52 9.94
CA ALA A 73 -9.75 -15.70 10.95
C ALA A 73 -8.88 -14.50 11.39
N LEU A 74 -7.57 -14.69 11.57
CA LEU A 74 -6.65 -13.60 11.87
C LEU A 74 -6.58 -12.60 10.71
N GLY A 75 -6.49 -13.07 9.46
CA GLY A 75 -6.53 -12.21 8.28
C GLY A 75 -7.77 -11.31 8.26
N PHE A 76 -8.96 -11.88 8.49
CA PHE A 76 -10.21 -11.11 8.56
C PHE A 76 -10.28 -10.19 9.79
N ALA A 77 -9.78 -10.60 10.96
CA ALA A 77 -9.67 -9.69 12.11
C ALA A 77 -8.78 -8.47 11.78
N PHE A 78 -7.68 -8.66 11.07
CA PHE A 78 -6.86 -7.53 10.61
C PHE A 78 -7.54 -6.66 9.56
N ILE A 79 -8.48 -7.20 8.77
CA ILE A 79 -9.34 -6.36 7.91
C ILE A 79 -10.26 -5.48 8.76
N GLY A 80 -10.77 -5.98 9.89
CA GLY A 80 -11.52 -5.15 10.84
C GLY A 80 -10.68 -4.00 11.43
N LEU A 81 -9.43 -4.28 11.80
CA LEU A 81 -8.47 -3.26 12.24
C LEU A 81 -8.08 -2.30 11.11
N LEU A 82 -8.03 -2.79 9.87
CA LEU A 82 -7.82 -1.96 8.69
C LEU A 82 -9.00 -0.99 8.49
N ALA A 83 -10.23 -1.44 8.70
CA ALA A 83 -11.42 -0.59 8.68
C ALA A 83 -11.43 0.45 9.82
N TRP A 84 -10.87 0.11 10.97
CA TRP A 84 -10.63 1.09 12.03
C TRP A 84 -9.61 2.16 11.61
N ALA A 85 -8.51 1.77 10.97
CA ALA A 85 -7.51 2.71 10.49
C ALA A 85 -8.04 3.59 9.35
N ARG A 86 -8.71 2.99 8.35
CA ARG A 86 -9.43 3.68 7.26
C ARG A 86 -10.64 2.87 6.81
N PRO A 87 -11.87 3.35 7.09
CA PRO A 87 -13.09 2.60 6.80
C PRO A 87 -13.25 2.19 5.33
N GLU A 88 -12.94 3.08 4.39
CA GLU A 88 -13.13 2.84 2.95
C GLU A 88 -12.23 1.70 2.46
N VAL A 89 -10.95 1.72 2.86
CA VAL A 89 -9.98 0.67 2.51
C VAL A 89 -10.31 -0.65 3.21
N GLY A 90 -10.66 -0.61 4.50
CA GLY A 90 -11.05 -1.83 5.21
C GLY A 90 -12.31 -2.47 4.63
N PHE A 91 -13.29 -1.66 4.24
CA PHE A 91 -14.52 -2.13 3.61
C PHE A 91 -14.26 -2.77 2.24
N THR A 92 -13.54 -2.11 1.33
CA THR A 92 -13.28 -2.70 0.01
C THR A 92 -12.41 -3.95 0.10
N VAL A 93 -11.40 -3.96 0.97
CA VAL A 93 -10.58 -5.15 1.20
C VAL A 93 -11.40 -6.29 1.79
N PHE A 94 -12.34 -6.02 2.71
CA PHE A 94 -13.27 -7.02 3.22
C PHE A 94 -14.08 -7.67 2.11
N VAL A 95 -14.76 -6.86 1.28
CA VAL A 95 -15.62 -7.37 0.19
C VAL A 95 -14.82 -8.25 -0.76
N PHE A 96 -13.68 -7.76 -1.25
CA PHE A 96 -12.87 -8.47 -2.22
C PHE A 96 -12.20 -9.72 -1.64
N ALA A 97 -11.67 -9.64 -0.41
CA ALA A 97 -11.05 -10.79 0.25
C ALA A 97 -12.09 -11.86 0.64
N ALA A 98 -13.29 -11.47 1.07
CA ALA A 98 -14.37 -12.40 1.38
C ALA A 98 -14.84 -13.16 0.13
N LEU A 99 -15.06 -12.45 -1.00
CA LEU A 99 -15.42 -13.07 -2.27
C LEU A 99 -14.33 -14.05 -2.75
N TYR A 100 -13.07 -13.63 -2.69
CA TYR A 100 -11.94 -14.52 -3.02
C TYR A 100 -11.90 -15.74 -2.08
N TYR A 101 -12.06 -15.54 -0.77
CA TYR A 101 -12.02 -16.61 0.22
C TYR A 101 -13.11 -17.65 -0.01
N VAL A 102 -14.34 -17.21 -0.28
CA VAL A 102 -15.47 -18.10 -0.59
C VAL A 102 -15.19 -18.86 -1.88
N GLY A 103 -14.73 -18.19 -2.94
CA GLY A 103 -14.32 -18.84 -4.18
C GLY A 103 -13.23 -19.89 -3.97
N LEU A 104 -12.24 -19.58 -3.12
CA LEU A 104 -11.19 -20.51 -2.74
C LEU A 104 -11.74 -21.72 -1.96
N GLN A 105 -12.66 -21.52 -1.02
CA GLN A 105 -13.33 -22.64 -0.31
C GLN A 105 -14.06 -23.55 -1.31
N VAL A 106 -14.84 -22.97 -2.21
CA VAL A 106 -15.57 -23.72 -3.24
C VAL A 106 -14.60 -24.54 -4.09
N SER A 107 -13.47 -23.95 -4.51
CA SER A 107 -12.43 -24.67 -5.27
C SER A 107 -11.76 -25.81 -4.49
N ARG A 108 -11.80 -25.76 -3.16
CA ARG A 108 -11.27 -26.80 -2.26
C ARG A 108 -12.31 -27.86 -1.88
N GLY A 109 -13.49 -27.84 -2.52
CA GLY A 109 -14.53 -28.84 -2.30
C GLY A 109 -15.47 -28.53 -1.13
N LEU A 110 -15.66 -27.25 -0.76
CA LEU A 110 -16.60 -26.83 0.31
C LEU A 110 -17.96 -27.53 0.23
N LEU A 111 -18.50 -27.71 -0.98
CA LEU A 111 -19.81 -28.31 -1.21
C LEU A 111 -19.87 -29.83 -0.91
N GLN A 112 -18.71 -30.46 -0.77
CA GLN A 112 -18.56 -31.89 -0.45
C GLN A 112 -18.23 -32.11 1.04
N MET A 113 -17.97 -31.03 1.80
CA MET A 113 -17.64 -31.10 3.21
C MET A 113 -18.90 -31.38 4.06
N PRO A 114 -18.75 -32.02 5.25
CA PRO A 114 -19.82 -32.08 6.22
C PRO A 114 -20.35 -30.67 6.56
N PRO A 115 -21.68 -30.49 6.76
CA PRO A 115 -22.27 -29.16 6.97
C PRO A 115 -21.61 -28.35 8.09
N VAL A 116 -21.23 -29.01 9.18
CA VAL A 116 -20.58 -28.38 10.33
C VAL A 116 -19.20 -27.80 9.96
N GLU A 117 -18.43 -28.52 9.15
CA GLU A 117 -17.11 -28.07 8.71
C GLU A 117 -17.23 -26.94 7.68
N ALA A 118 -18.22 -27.03 6.78
CA ALA A 118 -18.52 -25.98 5.81
C ALA A 118 -18.92 -24.67 6.52
N VAL A 119 -19.81 -24.74 7.51
CA VAL A 119 -20.21 -23.58 8.32
C VAL A 119 -18.99 -23.00 9.05
N ARG A 120 -18.16 -23.85 9.67
CA ARG A 120 -16.95 -23.40 10.38
C ARG A 120 -16.00 -22.64 9.47
N ALA A 121 -15.79 -23.11 8.24
CA ALA A 121 -14.95 -22.42 7.26
C ALA A 121 -15.59 -21.07 6.86
N LEU A 122 -16.89 -21.04 6.57
CA LEU A 122 -17.61 -19.83 6.18
C LEU A 122 -17.77 -18.80 7.30
N CYS A 123 -17.53 -19.17 8.56
CA CYS A 123 -17.50 -18.23 9.67
C CYS A 123 -16.20 -17.42 9.77
N ALA A 124 -15.12 -17.78 9.08
CA ALA A 124 -13.85 -17.06 9.19
C ALA A 124 -13.95 -15.54 8.87
N PRO A 125 -14.70 -15.10 7.84
CA PRO A 125 -14.95 -13.68 7.59
C PRO A 125 -15.59 -12.91 8.75
N LEU A 126 -16.37 -13.57 9.62
CA LEU A 126 -16.99 -12.93 10.78
C LEU A 126 -15.97 -12.43 11.80
N ALA A 127 -14.73 -12.92 11.78
CA ALA A 127 -13.65 -12.39 12.61
C ALA A 127 -13.35 -10.91 12.32
N THR A 128 -13.76 -10.39 11.15
CA THR A 128 -13.73 -8.94 10.84
C THR A 128 -14.46 -8.12 11.89
N LEU A 129 -15.57 -8.62 12.43
CA LEU A 129 -16.35 -7.91 13.47
C LEU A 129 -15.54 -7.76 14.76
N ALA A 130 -14.79 -8.79 15.15
CA ALA A 130 -13.91 -8.73 16.31
C ALA A 130 -12.78 -7.71 16.09
N GLY A 131 -12.22 -7.66 14.88
CA GLY A 131 -11.23 -6.65 14.51
C GLY A 131 -11.77 -5.22 14.43
N ALA A 132 -13.06 -5.05 14.11
CA ALA A 132 -13.71 -3.76 13.97
C ALA A 132 -14.19 -3.18 15.31
N VAL A 133 -14.03 -3.88 16.44
CA VAL A 133 -14.43 -3.38 17.77
C VAL A 133 -13.88 -1.98 18.06
N PRO A 134 -12.59 -1.65 17.81
CA PRO A 134 -12.08 -0.29 18.02
C PRO A 134 -12.81 0.77 17.18
N LEU A 135 -13.18 0.45 15.94
CA LEU A 135 -13.97 1.33 15.07
C LEU A 135 -15.35 1.58 15.68
N LEU A 136 -16.06 0.51 16.06
CA LEU A 136 -17.42 0.59 16.60
C LEU A 136 -17.47 1.37 17.92
N VAL A 137 -16.50 1.13 18.80
CA VAL A 137 -16.37 1.87 20.07
C VAL A 137 -16.07 3.35 19.79
N ASN A 138 -15.11 3.65 18.92
CA ASN A 138 -14.78 5.03 18.57
C ASN A 138 -15.97 5.78 17.97
N ASN A 139 -16.70 5.14 17.06
CA ASN A 139 -17.89 5.70 16.45
C ASN A 139 -18.99 5.94 17.49
N ALA A 140 -19.27 4.98 18.37
CA ALA A 140 -20.26 5.13 19.42
C ALA A 140 -19.93 6.29 20.37
N LEU A 141 -18.65 6.45 20.74
CA LEU A 141 -18.21 7.52 21.63
C LEU A 141 -18.29 8.91 20.98
N VAL A 142 -17.94 9.04 19.70
CA VAL A 142 -17.87 10.34 19.01
C VAL A 142 -19.23 10.76 18.44
N THR A 143 -19.99 9.83 17.89
CA THR A 143 -21.22 10.13 17.13
C THR A 143 -22.50 9.69 17.84
N GLY A 144 -22.38 8.93 18.94
CA GLY A 144 -23.52 8.25 19.57
C GLY A 144 -24.01 7.01 18.82
N ASN A 145 -23.41 6.67 17.67
CA ASN A 145 -23.80 5.52 16.86
C ASN A 145 -22.57 4.72 16.39
N PRO A 146 -22.45 3.42 16.72
CA PRO A 146 -21.29 2.61 16.36
C PRO A 146 -21.08 2.43 14.85
N LEU A 147 -22.13 2.63 14.05
CA LEU A 147 -22.09 2.44 12.59
C LEU A 147 -21.81 3.72 11.81
N VAL A 148 -21.79 4.89 12.47
CA VAL A 148 -21.50 6.17 11.83
C VAL A 148 -20.01 6.49 12.03
N PRO A 149 -19.18 6.47 10.97
CA PRO A 149 -17.77 6.82 11.08
C PRO A 149 -17.58 8.20 11.66
N ALA A 150 -16.73 8.30 12.69
CA ALA A 150 -16.37 9.57 13.32
C ALA A 150 -15.82 10.61 12.33
N PHE A 151 -15.19 10.17 11.23
CA PHE A 151 -14.60 11.04 10.20
C PHE A 151 -15.62 12.00 9.58
N TYR A 152 -16.88 11.58 9.36
CA TYR A 152 -17.91 12.44 8.78
C TYR A 152 -18.26 13.65 9.66
N VAL A 153 -18.11 13.52 10.98
CA VAL A 153 -18.32 14.64 11.91
C VAL A 153 -17.24 15.71 11.75
N TYR A 154 -16.01 15.30 11.44
CA TYR A 154 -14.89 16.21 11.24
C TYR A 154 -14.90 16.83 9.83
N GLU A 155 -15.23 16.05 8.80
CA GLU A 155 -15.37 16.54 7.42
C GLU A 155 -16.42 17.65 7.33
N LYS A 156 -17.54 17.51 8.04
CA LYS A 156 -18.57 18.56 8.18
C LYS A 156 -18.01 19.88 8.72
N LYS A 157 -17.11 19.86 9.71
CA LYS A 157 -16.52 21.08 10.28
C LYS A 157 -15.55 21.76 9.31
N LEU A 158 -14.84 20.98 8.50
CA LEU A 158 -13.92 21.46 7.47
C LEU A 158 -14.66 22.04 6.25
N LEU A 159 -15.77 21.42 5.85
CA LEU A 159 -16.57 21.84 4.69
C LEU A 159 -17.67 22.86 5.01
N ALA A 160 -17.98 23.12 6.30
CA ALA A 160 -18.96 24.14 6.71
C ALA A 160 -18.61 25.58 6.24
N GLY A 161 -17.43 25.81 5.66
CA GLY A 161 -17.05 27.06 5.01
C GLY A 161 -17.24 27.10 3.48
N THR A 162 -17.72 26.03 2.85
CA THR A 162 -17.91 25.94 1.38
C THR A 162 -19.36 25.66 1.06
N SER A 163 -20.06 26.66 0.54
CA SER A 163 -21.49 26.57 0.19
C SER A 163 -21.71 25.71 -1.06
N GLY A 164 -22.55 24.68 -0.97
CA GLY A 164 -23.25 24.13 -2.15
C GLY A 164 -23.25 22.62 -2.38
N GLU A 165 -22.60 21.80 -1.56
CA GLU A 165 -22.67 20.33 -1.72
C GLU A 165 -23.60 19.70 -0.67
N GLU A 166 -24.58 18.90 -1.13
CA GLU A 166 -25.43 18.09 -0.25
C GLU A 166 -24.58 17.07 0.52
N ILE A 167 -24.52 17.24 1.83
CA ILE A 167 -23.68 16.47 2.74
C ILE A 167 -24.41 15.18 3.12
N ILE A 168 -23.78 14.03 2.88
CA ILE A 168 -24.18 12.75 3.50
C ILE A 168 -24.00 12.90 5.03
N GLY A 169 -25.10 12.92 5.79
CA GLY A 169 -25.09 13.18 7.24
C GLY A 169 -25.75 14.50 7.68
N ALA A 170 -26.58 15.11 6.84
CA ALA A 170 -27.48 16.18 7.27
C ALA A 170 -28.53 15.65 8.28
N ALA A 171 -28.21 15.74 9.57
CA ALA A 171 -29.18 15.56 10.63
C ALA A 171 -30.16 16.74 10.67
N GLU A 172 -31.43 16.52 10.33
CA GLU A 172 -32.50 17.38 10.82
C GLU A 172 -32.81 17.00 12.27
N ALA A 173 -32.85 18.00 13.15
CA ALA A 173 -33.20 17.82 14.55
C ALA A 173 -34.70 17.51 14.65
N VAL A 174 -35.04 16.26 14.93
CA VAL A 174 -36.39 15.87 15.33
C VAL A 174 -36.40 15.70 16.84
N ASN A 175 -37.20 16.51 17.55
CA ASN A 175 -37.43 16.45 19.01
C ASN A 175 -36.19 16.60 19.90
N GLY A 176 -35.27 17.51 19.58
CA GLY A 176 -34.20 17.93 20.50
C GLY A 176 -33.10 16.88 20.78
N VAL A 177 -33.12 15.75 20.07
CA VAL A 177 -32.05 14.77 20.07
C VAL A 177 -31.30 14.88 18.74
N VAL A 178 -30.01 15.22 18.80
CA VAL A 178 -29.12 15.23 17.63
C VAL A 178 -28.88 13.78 17.22
N GLN A 179 -29.77 13.21 16.39
CA GLN A 179 -29.47 11.96 15.70
C GLN A 179 -28.43 12.24 14.62
N SER A 180 -27.23 11.69 14.79
CA SER A 180 -26.06 12.08 14.00
C SER A 180 -26.09 11.69 12.52
N VAL A 181 -27.03 10.86 12.05
CA VAL A 181 -27.23 10.56 10.62
C VAL A 181 -28.69 10.08 10.43
N PRO A 182 -29.52 10.68 9.55
CA PRO A 182 -30.74 10.02 9.12
C PRO A 182 -30.34 8.74 8.39
N ALA A 183 -30.83 7.59 8.84
CA ALA A 183 -30.70 6.36 8.07
C ALA A 183 -31.23 6.63 6.63
N PRO A 184 -30.54 6.17 5.57
CA PRO A 184 -30.99 6.40 4.21
C PRO A 184 -32.47 6.05 4.06
N SER A 185 -33.28 7.01 3.62
CA SER A 185 -34.69 6.78 3.37
C SER A 185 -34.83 5.69 2.30
N GLY A 186 -35.68 4.68 2.53
CA GLY A 186 -35.87 3.56 1.61
C GLY A 186 -35.15 2.24 1.97
N GLY A 187 -34.62 2.08 3.18
CA GLY A 187 -34.10 0.80 3.67
C GLY A 187 -32.84 0.31 2.92
N VAL A 188 -32.77 -0.97 2.56
CA VAL A 188 -31.60 -1.56 1.87
C VAL A 188 -31.33 -0.87 0.53
N ALA A 189 -32.37 -0.47 -0.21
CA ALA A 189 -32.21 0.23 -1.49
C ALA A 189 -31.59 1.62 -1.31
N GLY A 190 -32.03 2.37 -0.29
CA GLY A 190 -31.43 3.66 0.07
C GLY A 190 -29.99 3.52 0.56
N PHE A 191 -29.67 2.45 1.31
CA PHE A 191 -28.29 2.17 1.70
C PHE A 191 -27.39 1.85 0.50
N LEU A 192 -27.86 1.02 -0.42
CA LEU A 192 -27.11 0.67 -1.64
C LEU A 192 -26.91 1.88 -2.55
N SER A 193 -27.88 2.80 -2.65
CA SER A 193 -27.72 4.02 -3.45
C SER A 193 -26.70 4.98 -2.84
N VAL A 194 -26.70 5.16 -1.53
CA VAL A 194 -25.67 5.93 -0.81
C VAL A 194 -24.28 5.32 -1.02
N LEU A 195 -24.17 3.99 -0.91
CA LEU A 195 -22.91 3.28 -1.15
C LEU A 195 -22.44 3.43 -2.60
N ALA A 196 -23.35 3.29 -3.57
CA ALA A 196 -23.04 3.46 -4.98
C ALA A 196 -22.56 4.89 -5.29
N ASN A 197 -23.23 5.91 -4.73
CA ASN A 197 -22.84 7.30 -4.90
C ASN A 197 -21.49 7.61 -4.23
N HIS A 198 -21.20 7.00 -3.07
CA HIS A 198 -19.93 7.20 -2.37
C HIS A 198 -18.73 6.63 -3.14
N PHE A 199 -18.92 5.58 -3.95
CA PHE A 199 -17.85 4.98 -4.77
C PHE A 199 -17.89 5.36 -6.26
N ALA A 200 -18.81 6.22 -6.68
CA ALA A 200 -18.96 6.62 -8.08
C ALA A 200 -17.77 7.49 -8.56
N PRO A 201 -17.03 7.06 -9.62
CA PRO A 201 -15.96 7.89 -10.20
C PRO A 201 -16.50 8.97 -11.13
N SER A 202 -15.69 10.01 -11.31
CA SER A 202 -15.80 10.93 -12.45
C SER A 202 -15.30 10.25 -13.72
N TRP A 203 -16.20 9.58 -14.45
CA TRP A 203 -15.87 8.81 -15.66
C TRP A 203 -15.19 9.63 -16.77
N SER A 204 -15.43 10.94 -16.82
CA SER A 204 -14.87 11.84 -17.84
C SER A 204 -13.35 12.05 -17.73
N THR A 205 -12.79 12.00 -16.52
CA THR A 205 -11.36 12.24 -16.28
C THR A 205 -10.59 10.96 -15.96
N LEU A 206 -11.31 9.86 -15.67
CA LEU A 206 -10.75 8.63 -15.11
C LEU A 206 -9.54 8.05 -15.89
N PRO A 207 -9.56 7.92 -17.24
CA PRO A 207 -8.38 7.39 -17.95
C PRO A 207 -7.14 8.28 -17.82
N GLY A 208 -7.34 9.60 -17.91
CA GLY A 208 -6.27 10.59 -17.74
C GLY A 208 -5.73 10.61 -16.32
N ASP A 209 -6.60 10.50 -15.32
CA ASP A 209 -6.23 10.45 -13.91
C ASP A 209 -5.44 9.18 -13.58
N ILE A 210 -5.87 8.01 -14.07
CA ILE A 210 -5.12 6.75 -13.88
C ILE A 210 -3.73 6.86 -14.50
N PHE A 211 -3.62 7.38 -15.73
CA PHE A 211 -2.32 7.58 -16.38
C PHE A 211 -1.44 8.56 -15.60
N GLY A 212 -2.01 9.68 -15.15
CA GLY A 212 -1.33 10.67 -14.32
C GLY A 212 -0.79 10.05 -13.04
N ILE A 213 -1.65 9.36 -12.27
CA ILE A 213 -1.26 8.66 -11.04
C ILE A 213 -0.11 7.68 -11.28
N LEU A 214 -0.21 6.86 -12.34
CA LEU A 214 0.81 5.84 -12.61
C LEU A 214 2.14 6.46 -13.06
N PHE A 215 2.11 7.48 -13.91
CA PHE A 215 3.31 7.93 -14.63
C PHE A 215 3.72 9.39 -14.42
N ALA A 216 2.77 10.31 -14.38
CA ALA A 216 3.06 11.75 -14.33
C ALA A 216 1.91 12.52 -13.65
N PRO A 217 1.86 12.55 -12.31
CA PRO A 217 0.79 13.22 -11.60
C PRO A 217 0.79 14.72 -11.91
N ALA A 218 -0.37 15.30 -12.14
CA ALA A 218 -0.52 16.74 -12.40
C ALA A 218 -0.06 17.61 -11.22
N SER A 219 -0.09 17.06 -10.00
CA SER A 219 0.46 17.69 -8.79
C SER A 219 1.98 17.89 -8.81
N GLY A 220 2.71 17.24 -9.73
CA GLY A 220 4.18 17.24 -9.73
C GLY A 220 4.81 16.35 -8.65
N ASN A 221 4.00 15.61 -7.89
CA ASN A 221 4.47 14.57 -6.98
C ASN A 221 5.06 13.38 -7.74
N MET A 222 5.85 12.56 -7.03
CA MET A 222 6.38 11.33 -7.58
C MET A 222 5.24 10.37 -7.91
N SER A 223 5.23 9.85 -9.14
CA SER A 223 4.21 8.91 -9.60
C SER A 223 4.27 7.56 -8.87
N LEU A 224 3.20 6.77 -8.99
CA LEU A 224 3.14 5.45 -8.37
C LEU A 224 4.24 4.51 -8.89
N VAL A 225 4.50 4.52 -10.20
CA VAL A 225 5.56 3.70 -10.83
C VAL A 225 6.96 4.24 -10.48
N ALA A 226 7.12 5.56 -10.35
CA ALA A 226 8.40 6.12 -9.93
C ALA A 226 8.74 5.73 -8.48
N VAL A 227 7.77 5.73 -7.57
CA VAL A 227 7.99 5.26 -6.19
C VAL A 227 8.18 3.74 -6.13
N SER A 228 7.41 2.98 -6.91
CA SER A 228 7.48 1.52 -6.93
C SER A 228 7.55 0.99 -8.37
N PRO A 229 8.75 0.98 -8.98
CA PRO A 229 8.93 0.50 -10.35
C PRO A 229 8.65 -1.01 -10.49
N LEU A 230 8.62 -1.73 -9.37
CA LEU A 230 8.17 -3.12 -9.29
C LEU A 230 6.75 -3.32 -9.85
N ILE A 231 5.89 -2.30 -9.84
CA ILE A 231 4.54 -2.36 -10.41
C ILE A 231 4.61 -2.79 -11.89
N ILE A 232 5.56 -2.28 -12.66
CA ILE A 232 5.69 -2.64 -14.08
C ILE A 232 6.15 -4.08 -14.26
N ILE A 233 7.02 -4.58 -13.38
CA ILE A 233 7.40 -6.00 -13.37
C ILE A 233 6.17 -6.87 -13.04
N ALA A 234 5.35 -6.47 -12.07
CA ALA A 234 4.12 -7.18 -11.71
C ALA A 234 3.06 -7.15 -12.83
N LEU A 235 2.89 -6.04 -13.54
CA LEU A 235 1.86 -5.89 -14.57
C LEU A 235 2.28 -6.41 -15.94
N VAL A 236 3.58 -6.47 -16.24
CA VAL A 236 4.08 -6.86 -17.56
C VAL A 236 4.79 -8.22 -17.51
N VAL A 237 5.80 -8.37 -16.65
CA VAL A 237 6.64 -9.57 -16.64
C VAL A 237 5.88 -10.78 -16.09
N LEU A 238 5.11 -10.60 -15.01
CA LEU A 238 4.36 -11.70 -14.40
C LEU A 238 3.32 -12.32 -15.36
N PRO A 239 2.44 -11.55 -16.04
CA PRO A 239 1.49 -12.14 -16.99
C PRO A 239 2.18 -12.84 -18.17
N ILE A 240 3.29 -12.29 -18.68
CA ILE A 240 4.07 -12.94 -19.75
C ILE A 240 4.61 -14.28 -19.27
N LEU A 241 5.12 -14.37 -18.03
CA LEU A 241 5.59 -15.63 -17.47
C LEU A 241 4.47 -16.63 -17.21
N LEU A 242 3.30 -16.16 -16.74
CA LEU A 242 2.12 -17.02 -16.57
C LEU A 242 1.65 -17.60 -17.91
N TRP A 243 1.67 -16.81 -18.98
CA TRP A 243 1.26 -17.26 -20.31
C TRP A 243 2.29 -18.18 -20.97
N ARG A 244 3.57 -17.78 -20.99
CA ARG A 244 4.62 -18.51 -21.71
C ARG A 244 5.23 -19.67 -20.93
N ARG A 245 5.18 -19.64 -19.59
CA ARG A 245 5.80 -20.64 -18.71
C ARG A 245 4.87 -21.03 -17.54
N PRO A 246 3.61 -21.42 -17.80
CA PRO A 246 2.64 -21.73 -16.74
C PRO A 246 3.10 -22.86 -15.81
N GLY A 247 3.93 -23.78 -16.30
CA GLY A 247 4.49 -24.90 -15.53
C GLY A 247 5.46 -24.48 -14.41
N ARG A 248 5.94 -23.22 -14.38
CA ARG A 248 6.78 -22.70 -13.29
C ARG A 248 5.98 -22.31 -12.03
N PHE A 249 4.66 -22.25 -12.13
CA PHE A 249 3.78 -21.77 -11.06
C PHE A 249 2.98 -22.92 -10.49
N THR A 250 3.11 -23.13 -9.18
CA THR A 250 2.28 -24.09 -8.45
C THR A 250 0.83 -23.58 -8.33
N THR A 251 -0.10 -24.46 -7.97
CA THR A 251 -1.49 -24.06 -7.67
C THR A 251 -1.56 -23.00 -6.58
N ALA A 252 -0.75 -23.16 -5.51
CA ALA A 252 -0.68 -22.19 -4.43
C ALA A 252 -0.11 -20.84 -4.92
N ASP A 253 0.88 -20.83 -5.80
CA ASP A 253 1.42 -19.60 -6.38
C ASP A 253 0.33 -18.84 -7.15
N ARG A 254 -0.47 -19.55 -7.97
CA ARG A 254 -1.56 -18.95 -8.74
C ARG A 254 -2.66 -18.40 -7.83
N GLN A 255 -2.99 -19.12 -6.77
CA GLN A 255 -3.94 -18.67 -5.75
C GLN A 255 -3.44 -17.40 -5.05
N ILE A 256 -2.17 -17.36 -4.63
CA ILE A 256 -1.54 -16.17 -4.03
C ILE A 256 -1.52 -15.00 -5.02
N ILE A 257 -1.15 -15.23 -6.28
CA ILE A 257 -1.15 -14.20 -7.32
C ILE A 257 -2.54 -13.59 -7.45
N LEU A 258 -3.57 -14.43 -7.60
CA LEU A 258 -4.95 -13.96 -7.72
C LEU A 258 -5.39 -13.17 -6.48
N PHE A 259 -5.06 -13.65 -5.28
CA PHE A 259 -5.34 -12.94 -4.03
C PHE A 259 -4.68 -11.56 -3.98
N LEU A 260 -3.40 -11.45 -4.31
CA LEU A 260 -2.67 -10.18 -4.29
C LEU A 260 -3.21 -9.20 -5.35
N VAL A 261 -3.61 -9.69 -6.53
CA VAL A 261 -4.29 -8.88 -7.56
C VAL A 261 -5.63 -8.37 -7.03
N VAL A 262 -6.44 -9.24 -6.43
CA VAL A 262 -7.73 -8.89 -5.82
C VAL A 262 -7.58 -7.82 -4.73
N VAL A 263 -6.61 -7.98 -3.83
CA VAL A 263 -6.30 -6.97 -2.80
C VAL A 263 -5.78 -5.67 -3.42
N GLY A 264 -4.94 -5.75 -4.45
CA GLY A 264 -4.46 -4.58 -5.19
C GLY A 264 -5.61 -3.78 -5.80
N ILE A 265 -6.57 -4.46 -6.46
CA ILE A 265 -7.77 -3.84 -7.02
C ILE A 265 -8.62 -3.21 -5.90
N ALA A 266 -8.79 -3.88 -4.77
CA ALA A 266 -9.56 -3.35 -3.64
C ALA A 266 -9.04 -2.00 -3.14
N VAL A 267 -7.71 -1.80 -3.14
CA VAL A 267 -7.10 -0.51 -2.77
C VAL A 267 -7.46 0.59 -3.77
N TRP A 268 -7.46 0.30 -5.07
CA TRP A 268 -7.87 1.27 -6.09
C TRP A 268 -9.37 1.59 -5.99
N VAL A 269 -10.21 0.57 -5.79
CA VAL A 269 -11.65 0.75 -5.64
C VAL A 269 -11.99 1.61 -4.41
N ALA A 270 -11.20 1.52 -3.33
CA ALA A 270 -11.38 2.34 -2.12
C ALA A 270 -11.32 3.84 -2.40
N TYR A 271 -10.60 4.25 -3.44
CA TYR A 271 -10.39 5.65 -3.79
C TYR A 271 -10.99 6.03 -5.15
N LEU A 272 -11.88 5.21 -5.69
CA LEU A 272 -12.44 5.40 -7.03
C LEU A 272 -13.14 6.77 -7.20
N ARG A 273 -13.84 7.23 -6.16
CA ARG A 273 -14.45 8.58 -6.09
C ARG A 273 -13.42 9.72 -6.09
N SER A 274 -12.24 9.51 -5.51
CA SER A 274 -11.21 10.55 -5.32
C SER A 274 -10.08 10.47 -6.35
N MET A 275 -10.24 9.72 -7.45
CA MET A 275 -9.18 9.52 -8.46
C MET A 275 -8.62 10.83 -9.01
N HIS A 276 -9.48 11.82 -9.28
CA HIS A 276 -9.02 13.12 -9.74
C HIS A 276 -8.14 13.82 -8.70
N GLY A 277 -8.55 13.78 -7.42
CA GLY A 277 -7.78 14.30 -6.30
C GLY A 277 -6.43 13.60 -6.14
N LEU A 278 -6.37 12.27 -6.34
CA LEU A 278 -5.11 11.53 -6.30
C LEU A 278 -4.08 12.04 -7.33
N ASN A 279 -4.55 12.51 -8.48
CA ASN A 279 -3.71 13.03 -9.55
C ASN A 279 -3.27 14.49 -9.31
N THR A 280 -4.19 15.35 -8.85
CA THR A 280 -4.00 16.82 -8.82
C THR A 280 -3.69 17.41 -7.45
N SER A 281 -4.04 16.73 -6.35
CA SER A 281 -3.88 17.25 -4.98
C SER A 281 -2.40 17.32 -4.55
N ASN A 282 -2.06 18.39 -3.82
CA ASN A 282 -0.78 18.57 -3.13
C ASN A 282 -0.83 18.10 -1.66
N GLY A 283 -1.98 17.63 -1.15
CA GLY A 283 -2.06 16.96 0.15
C GLY A 283 -3.17 17.38 1.14
N ILE A 284 -4.16 18.18 0.72
CA ILE A 284 -5.34 18.52 1.57
C ILE A 284 -6.47 17.50 1.35
N VAL A 285 -6.74 17.16 0.09
CA VAL A 285 -7.65 16.08 -0.34
C VAL A 285 -6.82 14.80 -0.54
N PRO A 286 -7.40 13.58 -0.45
CA PRO A 286 -6.69 12.35 -0.80
C PRO A 286 -5.84 12.55 -2.05
N ASP A 287 -4.53 12.44 -1.88
CA ASP A 287 -3.54 12.57 -2.93
C ASP A 287 -2.86 11.23 -3.18
N ILE A 288 -1.98 11.14 -4.17
CA ILE A 288 -1.35 9.89 -4.61
C ILE A 288 -0.78 9.02 -3.46
N ARG A 289 -0.41 9.64 -2.34
CA ARG A 289 0.17 9.00 -1.16
C ARG A 289 -0.82 8.07 -0.45
N TYR A 290 -2.11 8.22 -0.67
CA TYR A 290 -3.16 7.33 -0.15
C TYR A 290 -3.12 5.94 -0.78
N LEU A 291 -2.50 5.79 -1.96
CA LEU A 291 -2.24 4.51 -2.62
C LEU A 291 -1.04 3.75 -2.02
N THR A 292 -0.41 4.25 -0.95
CA THR A 292 0.72 3.59 -0.28
C THR A 292 0.48 2.09 0.05
N PRO A 293 -0.72 1.62 0.45
CA PRO A 293 -0.98 0.20 0.66
C PRO A 293 -0.85 -0.66 -0.61
N PHE A 294 -1.03 -0.09 -1.81
CA PHE A 294 -0.93 -0.80 -3.08
C PHE A 294 0.50 -1.26 -3.41
N TYR A 295 1.53 -0.57 -2.90
CA TYR A 295 2.92 -0.95 -3.14
C TYR A 295 3.24 -2.37 -2.66
N LEU A 296 2.62 -2.83 -1.57
CA LEU A 296 2.92 -4.15 -1.02
C LEU A 296 2.41 -5.31 -1.89
N PRO A 297 1.11 -5.42 -2.25
CA PRO A 297 0.66 -6.49 -3.11
C PRO A 297 1.34 -6.45 -4.49
N ALA A 298 1.52 -5.26 -5.09
CA ALA A 298 2.24 -5.12 -6.35
C ALA A 298 3.73 -5.51 -6.23
N GLY A 299 4.39 -5.12 -5.14
CA GLY A 299 5.76 -5.48 -4.84
C GLY A 299 5.92 -7.00 -4.73
N ILE A 300 5.09 -7.67 -3.95
CA ILE A 300 5.14 -9.14 -3.79
C ILE A 300 4.90 -9.85 -5.14
N LEU A 301 3.96 -9.38 -5.96
CA LEU A 301 3.74 -9.90 -7.31
C LEU A 301 4.98 -9.76 -8.22
N ALA A 302 5.68 -8.63 -8.12
CA ALA A 302 6.93 -8.43 -8.85
C ALA A 302 8.04 -9.37 -8.36
N ILE A 303 8.18 -9.55 -7.04
CA ILE A 303 9.17 -10.46 -6.46
C ILE A 303 8.86 -11.91 -6.86
N LEU A 304 7.58 -12.30 -6.94
CA LEU A 304 7.14 -13.58 -7.51
C LEU A 304 7.61 -13.74 -8.97
N ALA A 305 7.43 -12.71 -9.80
CA ALA A 305 7.92 -12.74 -11.18
C ALA A 305 9.45 -12.90 -11.26
N ILE A 306 10.18 -12.13 -10.45
CA ILE A 306 11.64 -12.17 -10.36
C ILE A 306 12.12 -13.55 -9.89
N HIS A 307 11.44 -14.16 -8.93
CA HIS A 307 11.74 -15.51 -8.45
C HIS A 307 11.63 -16.53 -9.59
N LYS A 308 10.53 -16.48 -10.34
CA LYS A 308 10.31 -17.40 -11.46
C LYS A 308 11.18 -17.10 -12.67
N LEU A 309 11.79 -15.91 -12.73
CA LEU A 309 12.78 -15.53 -13.73
C LEU A 309 14.19 -16.00 -13.38
N ALA A 310 14.54 -16.09 -12.08
CA ALA A 310 15.89 -16.35 -11.58
C ALA A 310 16.62 -17.55 -12.22
N GLY A 311 15.86 -18.57 -12.62
CA GLY A 311 16.44 -19.78 -13.20
C GLY A 311 17.42 -20.41 -12.22
N ASP A 312 18.68 -20.56 -12.64
CA ASP A 312 19.73 -21.22 -11.86
C ASP A 312 20.55 -20.26 -10.99
N ILE A 313 20.25 -18.96 -10.98
CA ILE A 313 20.97 -18.02 -10.10
C ILE A 313 20.59 -18.31 -8.65
N SER A 314 21.60 -18.51 -7.80
CA SER A 314 21.37 -18.74 -6.37
C SER A 314 20.67 -17.54 -5.71
N ALA A 315 19.71 -17.83 -4.83
CA ALA A 315 18.99 -16.82 -4.05
C ALA A 315 19.93 -15.92 -3.23
N LYS A 316 21.02 -16.50 -2.69
CA LYS A 316 22.06 -15.77 -1.97
C LYS A 316 22.73 -14.72 -2.86
N THR A 317 23.06 -15.07 -4.10
CA THR A 317 23.65 -14.11 -5.06
C THR A 317 22.71 -12.95 -5.34
N ILE A 318 21.42 -13.22 -5.56
CA ILE A 318 20.40 -12.19 -5.80
C ILE A 318 20.29 -11.25 -4.59
N ALA A 319 20.22 -11.82 -3.39
CA ALA A 319 20.17 -11.05 -2.15
C ALA A 319 21.42 -10.18 -1.95
N MET A 320 22.61 -10.73 -2.23
CA MET A 320 23.86 -9.97 -2.17
C MET A 320 23.88 -8.82 -3.15
N TYR A 321 23.41 -9.00 -4.39
CA TYR A 321 23.29 -7.89 -5.35
C TYR A 321 22.35 -6.81 -4.85
N GLY A 322 21.19 -7.18 -4.29
CA GLY A 322 20.26 -6.23 -3.67
C GLY A 322 20.90 -5.44 -2.53
N MET A 323 21.55 -6.13 -1.58
CA MET A 323 22.20 -5.48 -0.42
C MET A 323 23.38 -4.59 -0.84
N LEU A 324 24.25 -5.07 -1.73
CA LEU A 324 25.37 -4.27 -2.24
C LEU A 324 24.87 -3.05 -3.00
N SER A 325 23.81 -3.19 -3.80
CA SER A 325 23.21 -2.04 -4.48
C SER A 325 22.68 -1.04 -3.47
N VAL A 326 21.97 -1.47 -2.42
CA VAL A 326 21.48 -0.57 -1.37
C VAL A 326 22.64 0.17 -0.67
N LEU A 327 23.68 -0.56 -0.26
CA LEU A 327 24.82 -0.01 0.48
C LEU A 327 25.67 0.96 -0.35
N LEU A 328 25.80 0.72 -1.66
CA LEU A 328 26.63 1.55 -2.53
C LEU A 328 25.83 2.65 -3.23
N THR A 329 24.72 2.29 -3.88
CA THR A 329 23.97 3.21 -4.73
C THR A 329 23.22 4.26 -3.89
N THR A 330 22.66 3.91 -2.72
CA THR A 330 21.91 4.89 -1.91
C THR A 330 22.79 6.06 -1.46
N PRO A 331 23.95 5.86 -0.79
CA PRO A 331 24.81 6.97 -0.38
C PRO A 331 25.37 7.73 -1.58
N LEU A 332 25.75 7.05 -2.66
CA LEU A 332 26.25 7.72 -3.87
C LEU A 332 25.19 8.64 -4.51
N LEU A 333 23.93 8.21 -4.57
CA LEU A 333 22.83 9.04 -5.07
C LEU A 333 22.58 10.25 -4.18
N ILE A 334 22.62 10.07 -2.86
CA ILE A 334 22.44 11.17 -1.90
C ILE A 334 23.58 12.18 -2.05
N LEU A 335 24.84 11.73 -2.07
CA LEU A 335 26.01 12.60 -2.26
C LEU A 335 25.96 13.33 -3.60
N PHE A 336 25.61 12.64 -4.68
CA PHE A 336 25.46 13.24 -6.00
C PHE A 336 24.43 14.38 -5.98
N ILE A 337 23.26 14.14 -5.38
CA ILE A 337 22.22 15.16 -5.29
C ILE A 337 22.65 16.32 -4.41
N MET A 338 23.33 16.07 -3.28
CA MET A 338 23.81 17.13 -2.40
C MET A 338 24.81 18.07 -3.09
N ILE A 339 25.65 17.54 -3.99
CA ILE A 339 26.70 18.29 -4.69
C ILE A 339 26.16 19.01 -5.93
N PHE A 340 25.42 18.29 -6.79
CA PHE A 340 25.13 18.77 -8.14
C PHE A 340 23.74 19.40 -8.30
N GLN A 341 22.74 18.96 -7.51
CA GLN A 341 21.36 19.48 -7.55
C GLN A 341 20.83 19.80 -8.97
N PRO A 342 20.81 18.82 -9.90
CA PRO A 342 20.63 19.08 -11.34
C PRO A 342 19.28 19.71 -11.71
N TYR A 343 18.29 19.63 -10.82
CA TYR A 343 16.97 20.23 -10.98
C TYR A 343 16.62 21.20 -9.83
N GLY A 344 17.64 21.71 -9.14
CA GLY A 344 17.51 22.62 -7.99
C GLY A 344 17.41 21.91 -6.64
N GLY A 345 17.74 22.65 -5.57
CA GLY A 345 17.80 22.18 -4.18
C GLY A 345 16.45 22.18 -3.44
N ALA A 346 15.36 21.88 -4.13
CA ALA A 346 14.01 21.91 -3.57
C ALA A 346 13.27 20.58 -3.81
N TYR A 347 12.21 20.34 -3.04
CA TYR A 347 11.39 19.11 -3.08
C TYR A 347 11.04 18.67 -4.52
N LEU A 348 10.57 19.60 -5.35
CA LEU A 348 10.20 19.33 -6.73
C LEU A 348 11.40 18.89 -7.58
N GLY A 349 12.54 19.56 -7.43
CA GLY A 349 13.79 19.22 -8.14
C GLY A 349 14.26 17.80 -7.84
N TYR A 350 14.26 17.42 -6.57
CA TYR A 350 14.62 16.05 -6.16
C TYR A 350 13.61 15.02 -6.65
N THR A 351 12.32 15.34 -6.58
CA THR A 351 11.25 14.48 -7.10
C THR A 351 11.40 14.23 -8.60
N ILE A 352 11.70 15.27 -9.39
CA ILE A 352 11.99 15.16 -10.82
C ILE A 352 13.23 14.29 -11.06
N PHE A 353 14.31 14.52 -10.32
CA PHE A 353 15.55 13.74 -10.43
C PHE A 353 15.29 12.24 -10.26
N PHE A 354 14.71 11.86 -9.12
CA PHE A 354 14.48 10.46 -8.77
C PHE A 354 13.43 9.81 -9.68
N SER A 355 12.40 10.55 -10.11
CA SER A 355 11.42 10.03 -11.06
C SER A 355 12.07 9.69 -12.40
N ARG A 356 12.84 10.62 -12.98
CA ARG A 356 13.53 10.40 -14.26
C ARG A 356 14.53 9.26 -14.16
N LEU A 357 15.34 9.24 -13.10
CA LEU A 357 16.32 8.18 -12.87
C LEU A 357 15.64 6.80 -12.74
N THR A 358 14.52 6.72 -12.02
CA THR A 358 13.75 5.48 -11.90
C THR A 358 13.27 5.00 -13.26
N TYR A 359 12.71 5.89 -14.10
CA TYR A 359 12.26 5.51 -15.44
C TYR A 359 13.39 5.09 -16.37
N ILE A 360 14.54 5.75 -16.31
CA ILE A 360 15.72 5.37 -17.10
C ILE A 360 16.18 3.97 -16.73
N ILE A 361 16.32 3.67 -15.44
CA ILE A 361 16.75 2.34 -15.01
C ILE A 361 15.66 1.29 -15.21
N LEU A 362 14.38 1.65 -15.09
CA LEU A 362 13.28 0.75 -15.46
C LEU A 362 13.35 0.38 -16.94
N GLY A 363 13.57 1.37 -17.82
CA GLY A 363 13.81 1.14 -19.24
C GLY A 363 15.00 0.20 -19.47
N ALA A 364 16.11 0.41 -18.75
CA ALA A 364 17.27 -0.49 -18.81
C ALA A 364 16.93 -1.92 -18.35
N VAL A 365 16.12 -2.09 -17.29
CA VAL A 365 15.63 -3.41 -16.86
C VAL A 365 14.83 -4.08 -17.97
N LEU A 366 13.87 -3.38 -18.59
CA LEU A 366 13.07 -3.92 -19.69
C LEU A 366 13.93 -4.30 -20.90
N VAL A 367 14.91 -3.46 -21.28
CA VAL A 367 15.86 -3.76 -22.36
C VAL A 367 16.70 -5.00 -22.01
N THR A 368 17.25 -5.08 -20.80
CA THR A 368 18.03 -6.27 -20.39
C THR A 368 17.19 -7.53 -20.33
N LEU A 369 15.90 -7.44 -20.00
CA LEU A 369 14.96 -8.58 -20.08
C LEU A 369 14.76 -9.04 -21.53
N ILE A 370 14.56 -8.11 -22.47
CA ILE A 370 14.43 -8.43 -23.90
C ILE A 370 15.72 -9.06 -24.44
N LEU A 371 16.88 -8.45 -24.17
CA LEU A 371 18.17 -8.96 -24.61
C LEU A 371 18.50 -10.33 -23.99
N GLN A 372 18.07 -10.57 -22.74
CA GLN A 372 18.17 -11.88 -22.11
C GLN A 372 17.27 -12.92 -22.78
N ALA A 373 16.03 -12.55 -23.12
CA ALA A 373 15.12 -13.43 -23.83
C ALA A 373 15.64 -13.79 -25.24
N LEU A 374 16.39 -12.89 -25.87
CA LEU A 374 17.08 -13.11 -27.15
C LEU A 374 18.41 -13.88 -27.01
N GLY A 375 18.84 -14.22 -25.79
CA GLY A 375 20.10 -14.93 -25.54
C GLY A 375 21.36 -14.09 -25.68
N ILE A 376 21.24 -12.77 -25.89
CA ILE A 376 22.36 -11.84 -26.08
C ILE A 376 23.06 -11.54 -24.74
N VAL A 377 22.27 -11.39 -23.68
CA VAL A 377 22.77 -11.01 -22.35
C VAL A 377 22.53 -12.12 -21.33
N LYS A 378 23.55 -12.39 -20.51
CA LYS A 378 23.43 -13.34 -19.38
C LYS A 378 22.46 -12.80 -18.34
N ILE A 379 21.59 -13.67 -17.82
CA ILE A 379 20.55 -13.34 -16.83
C ILE A 379 21.10 -12.60 -15.58
N LYS A 380 22.37 -12.83 -15.20
CA LYS A 380 23.03 -12.09 -14.11
C LYS A 380 22.93 -10.57 -14.26
N TRP A 381 23.04 -10.05 -15.47
CA TRP A 381 23.02 -8.61 -15.73
C TRP A 381 21.62 -8.02 -15.56
N THR A 382 20.58 -8.78 -15.89
CA THR A 382 19.19 -8.42 -15.58
C THR A 382 18.97 -8.32 -14.07
N PHE A 383 19.58 -9.19 -13.27
CA PHE A 383 19.49 -9.09 -11.81
C PHE A 383 20.26 -7.91 -11.23
N VAL A 384 21.42 -7.58 -11.79
CA VAL A 384 22.17 -6.37 -11.42
C VAL A 384 21.34 -5.12 -11.71
N THR A 385 20.72 -5.01 -12.90
CA THR A 385 19.89 -3.85 -13.23
C THR A 385 18.63 -3.78 -12.36
N ILE A 386 18.00 -4.91 -12.03
CA ILE A 386 16.87 -4.97 -11.08
C ILE A 386 17.31 -4.51 -9.67
N ALA A 387 18.49 -4.93 -9.20
CA ALA A 387 18.99 -4.51 -7.89
C ALA A 387 19.20 -2.99 -7.81
N VAL A 388 19.74 -2.39 -8.88
CA VAL A 388 19.89 -0.93 -9.00
C VAL A 388 18.53 -0.24 -9.05
N LEU A 389 17.60 -0.77 -9.85
CA LEU A 389 16.22 -0.24 -9.94
C LEU A 389 15.54 -0.18 -8.57
N VAL A 390 15.69 -1.25 -7.79
CA VAL A 390 15.10 -1.37 -6.46
C VAL A 390 15.66 -0.31 -5.49
N THR A 391 16.90 0.11 -5.68
CA THR A 391 17.59 1.01 -4.77
C THR A 391 17.26 2.49 -5.01
N ILE A 392 16.88 2.88 -6.23
CA ILE A 392 16.63 4.30 -6.54
C ILE A 392 15.51 4.91 -5.68
N PRO A 393 14.33 4.27 -5.53
CA PRO A 393 13.29 4.84 -4.69
C PRO A 393 13.66 4.86 -3.20
N LEU A 394 14.55 3.96 -2.73
CA LEU A 394 15.11 4.06 -1.39
C LEU A 394 15.95 5.34 -1.23
N GLY A 395 16.80 5.66 -2.20
CA GLY A 395 17.54 6.92 -2.22
C GLY A 395 16.62 8.13 -2.11
N TRP A 396 15.49 8.11 -2.82
CA TRP A 396 14.47 9.15 -2.70
C TRP A 396 13.86 9.21 -1.30
N GLN A 397 13.44 8.06 -0.73
CA GLN A 397 12.86 8.02 0.61
C GLN A 397 13.81 8.59 1.68
N ILE A 398 15.10 8.24 1.62
CA ILE A 398 16.12 8.73 2.55
C ILE A 398 16.40 10.23 2.32
N MET A 399 16.47 10.69 1.07
CA MET A 399 16.61 12.12 0.77
C MET A 399 15.41 12.91 1.31
N MET A 400 14.20 12.41 1.12
CA MET A 400 12.99 13.03 1.63
C MET A 400 12.97 13.07 3.15
N LEU A 401 13.53 12.07 3.84
CA LEU A 401 13.69 12.07 5.29
C LEU A 401 14.54 13.28 5.75
N PHE A 402 15.68 13.54 5.11
CA PHE A 402 16.53 14.69 5.44
C PHE A 402 15.90 16.04 5.10
N LEU A 403 15.12 16.13 4.02
CA LEU A 403 14.46 17.39 3.64
C LEU A 403 13.25 17.70 4.51
N TYR A 404 12.41 16.69 4.78
CA TYR A 404 11.24 16.85 5.63
C TYR A 404 11.59 16.95 7.11
N SER A 405 12.73 16.40 7.56
CA SER A 405 13.18 16.67 8.92
C SER A 405 13.35 18.17 9.12
N ILE A 406 13.92 18.90 8.16
CA ILE A 406 14.12 20.36 8.26
C ILE A 406 12.78 21.12 8.17
N ALA A 407 11.84 20.69 7.32
CA ALA A 407 10.58 21.41 7.09
C ALA A 407 9.43 21.06 8.05
N LYS A 408 9.48 19.91 8.74
CA LYS A 408 8.38 19.38 9.59
C LYS A 408 8.83 18.91 10.98
N PHE A 409 9.88 19.49 11.56
CA PHE A 409 10.13 19.35 13.01
C PHE A 409 8.90 19.69 13.86
N ASN A 410 7.98 20.51 13.33
CA ASN A 410 6.73 20.94 13.97
C ASN A 410 5.56 19.94 13.86
N GLY A 411 5.76 18.74 13.32
CA GLY A 411 4.68 17.75 13.13
C GLY A 411 4.35 16.90 14.37
N TYR A 412 5.07 17.06 15.48
CA TYR A 412 5.05 16.10 16.58
C TYR A 412 4.74 16.74 17.93
N GLU A 413 3.48 17.08 18.22
CA GLU A 413 3.10 17.65 19.54
C GLU A 413 3.62 16.82 20.74
N LEU A 414 3.75 15.50 20.59
CA LEU A 414 4.32 14.61 21.62
C LEU A 414 5.85 14.71 21.76
N TRP A 415 6.58 14.83 20.65
CA TRP A 415 8.06 14.81 20.65
C TRP A 415 8.68 16.20 20.63
N ILE A 416 7.93 17.23 20.20
CA ILE A 416 8.37 18.62 20.18
C ILE A 416 8.92 19.03 21.55
N PRO A 417 8.23 18.81 22.70
CA PRO A 417 8.79 19.20 23.99
C PRO A 417 10.09 18.46 24.32
N LEU A 418 10.18 17.16 23.99
CA LEU A 418 11.37 16.35 24.28
C LEU A 418 12.56 16.76 23.40
N VAL A 419 12.31 16.99 22.11
CA VAL A 419 13.31 17.41 21.13
C VAL A 419 13.75 18.84 21.39
N GLU A 420 12.84 19.76 21.70
CA GLU A 420 13.15 21.13 22.15
C GLU A 420 13.97 21.11 23.43
N THR A 421 13.60 20.27 24.41
CA THR A 421 14.37 20.11 25.65
C THR A 421 15.76 19.55 25.37
N PHE A 422 15.89 18.61 24.43
CA PHE A 422 17.19 18.06 24.03
C PHE A 422 18.03 19.08 23.26
N TYR A 423 17.42 19.86 22.37
CA TYR A 423 18.09 20.93 21.63
C TYR A 423 18.57 22.05 22.55
N ALA A 424 17.71 22.49 23.48
CA ALA A 424 18.01 23.57 24.42
C ALA A 424 19.02 23.15 25.49
N ASN A 425 18.90 21.93 26.05
CA ASN A 425 19.65 21.54 27.24
C ASN A 425 20.80 20.55 26.97
N VAL A 426 20.82 19.86 25.83
CA VAL A 426 21.87 18.87 25.51
C VAL A 426 22.74 19.34 24.35
N ILE A 427 22.15 19.91 23.30
CA ILE A 427 22.88 20.38 22.12
C ILE A 427 23.29 21.87 22.27
N GLY A 428 22.58 22.64 23.11
CA GLY A 428 22.93 24.02 23.45
C GLY A 428 22.60 25.05 22.36
N ILE A 429 21.69 24.73 21.44
CA ILE A 429 21.23 25.69 20.42
C ILE A 429 19.93 26.31 20.92
N SER A 430 20.03 27.46 21.58
CA SER A 430 18.88 28.28 21.93
C SER A 430 18.42 29.05 20.69
N TYR A 431 17.17 28.85 20.27
CA TYR A 431 16.51 29.70 19.27
C TYR A 431 16.26 31.09 19.86
N LEU A 432 17.28 31.95 19.78
CA LEU A 432 17.17 33.40 19.96
C LEU A 432 17.97 34.10 18.87
N SER A 433 17.41 34.08 17.66
CA SER A 433 17.36 35.19 16.70
C SER A 433 16.43 34.83 15.56
#